data_AF-A0A665WBQ4-F1
#
_entry.id   AF-A0A665WBQ4-F1
#
_cell.length_a   1.000
_cell.length_b   1.000
_cell.length_c   1.000
_cell.angle_alpha   90.00
_cell.angle_beta   90.00
_cell.angle_gamma   90.00
#
_symmetry.space_group_name_H-M   'P 1'
#
loop_
_entity.id
_entity.type
_entity.pdbx_description
1 polymer ?
#
loop_
_entity_poly.entity_id
_entity_poly.type
_entity_poly.pdbx_seq_one_letter_code
_entity_poly.pdbx_strand_id
1 'polypeptide(L)'
;MMDCLYAKCIPYITDCVMAEIEKLGMKYRVALRIAKDPRFERLPCAHKGTYADDCLVQRVTQHKCYILATVDRDLKRRVRKIPGVPIMYISNHRYNIERMPDDYGAPRF
;
A
#
# COMPACT_ATOMS: atom_id res chain seq x y z
N MET A 1 -3.08 -6.35 8.78
CA MET A 1 -3.10 -4.89 8.98
C MET A 1 -3.63 -4.54 10.36
N MET A 2 -4.83 -5.00 10.73
CA MET A 2 -5.42 -4.72 12.05
C MET A 2 -4.53 -5.18 13.21
N ASP A 3 -3.92 -6.38 13.14
CA ASP A 3 -3.01 -6.87 14.19
C ASP A 3 -1.68 -6.10 14.28
N CYS A 4 -1.35 -5.29 13.28
CA CYS A 4 -0.14 -4.46 13.26
C CYS A 4 -0.43 -3.03 13.71
N LEU A 5 -1.60 -2.48 13.39
CA LEU A 5 -1.98 -1.11 13.72
C LEU A 5 -2.87 -1.00 14.97
N TYR A 6 -3.37 -2.13 15.48
CA TYR A 6 -4.34 -2.20 16.59
C TYR A 6 -5.58 -1.30 16.41
N ALA A 7 -5.95 -1.02 15.16
CA ALA A 7 -7.02 -0.12 14.78
C ALA A 7 -7.77 -0.63 13.55
N LYS A 8 -8.98 -0.07 13.31
CA LYS A 8 -9.73 -0.33 12.07
C LYS A 8 -8.90 0.13 10.87
N CYS A 9 -8.61 -0.78 9.96
CA CYS A 9 -7.85 -0.51 8.74
C CYS A 9 -8.77 -0.61 7.54
N ILE A 10 -8.73 0.40 6.66
CA ILE A 10 -9.41 0.37 5.37
C ILE A 10 -8.32 0.32 4.29
N PRO A 11 -8.17 -0.82 3.59
CA PRO A 11 -7.20 -0.91 2.51
C PRO A 11 -7.74 -0.20 1.27
N TYR A 12 -6.89 0.63 0.67
CA TYR A 12 -7.20 1.35 -0.57
C TYR A 12 -6.43 0.76 -1.74
N ILE A 13 -7.08 0.70 -2.91
CA ILE A 13 -6.42 0.33 -4.17
C ILE A 13 -6.69 1.38 -5.24
N THR A 14 -5.62 1.86 -5.89
CA THR A 14 -5.72 2.81 -6.99
C THR A 14 -6.04 2.10 -8.31
N ASP A 15 -6.69 2.81 -9.23
CA ASP A 15 -6.97 2.27 -10.58
C ASP A 15 -5.72 1.77 -11.30
N CYS A 16 -4.59 2.49 -11.18
CA CYS A 16 -3.35 2.08 -11.82
C CYS A 16 -2.78 0.77 -11.26
N VAL A 17 -2.86 0.56 -9.93
CA VAL A 17 -2.45 -0.71 -9.29
C VAL A 17 -3.36 -1.84 -9.73
N MET A 18 -4.68 -1.60 -9.78
CA MET A 18 -5.63 -2.60 -10.29
C MET A 18 -5.30 -2.98 -11.74
N ALA A 19 -5.02 -2.00 -12.58
CA ALA A 19 -4.65 -2.22 -13.98
C ALA A 19 -3.30 -2.96 -14.14
N GLU A 20 -2.31 -2.70 -13.29
CA GLU A 20 -1.06 -3.47 -13.27
C GLU A 20 -1.30 -4.93 -12.89
N ILE A 21 -2.09 -5.20 -11.85
CA ILE A 21 -2.42 -6.57 -11.44
C ILE A 21 -3.17 -7.31 -12.56
N GLU A 22 -4.08 -6.65 -13.26
CA GLU A 22 -4.78 -7.23 -14.41
C GLU A 22 -3.83 -7.57 -15.57
N LYS A 23 -2.81 -6.74 -15.83
CA LYS A 23 -1.79 -6.99 -16.86
C LYS A 23 -0.87 -8.17 -16.54
N LEU A 24 -0.65 -8.48 -15.27
CA LEU A 24 0.18 -9.63 -14.85
C LEU A 24 -0.45 -10.99 -15.21
N GLY A 25 -1.72 -11.01 -15.63
CA GLY A 25 -2.38 -12.17 -16.21
C GLY A 25 -2.72 -13.28 -15.21
N MET A 26 -2.87 -14.50 -15.71
CA MET A 26 -3.48 -15.61 -14.97
C MET A 26 -2.72 -16.01 -13.70
N LYS A 27 -1.39 -15.83 -13.66
CA LYS A 27 -0.55 -16.13 -12.49
C LYS A 27 -0.98 -15.37 -11.24
N TYR A 28 -1.57 -14.18 -11.41
CA TYR A 28 -1.98 -13.30 -10.32
C TYR A 28 -3.51 -13.24 -10.14
N ARG A 29 -4.27 -14.21 -10.70
CA ARG A 29 -5.73 -14.25 -10.62
C ARG A 29 -6.27 -14.24 -9.18
N VAL A 30 -5.58 -14.92 -8.25
CA VAL A 30 -5.96 -14.92 -6.84
C VAL A 30 -5.77 -13.53 -6.22
N ALA A 31 -4.63 -12.88 -6.50
CA ALA A 31 -4.37 -11.52 -6.06
C ALA A 31 -5.40 -10.54 -6.62
N LEU A 32 -5.78 -10.68 -7.90
CA LEU A 32 -6.82 -9.87 -8.54
C LEU A 32 -8.19 -10.05 -7.86
N ARG A 33 -8.54 -11.27 -7.48
CA ARG A 33 -9.79 -11.55 -6.76
C ARG A 33 -9.80 -10.91 -5.37
N ILE A 34 -8.68 -10.98 -4.65
CA ILE A 34 -8.51 -10.34 -3.33
C ILE A 34 -8.58 -8.81 -3.47
N ALA A 35 -7.95 -8.24 -4.49
CA ALA A 35 -7.98 -6.80 -4.77
C ALA A 35 -9.40 -6.28 -5.09
N LYS A 36 -10.29 -7.14 -5.59
CA LYS A 36 -11.71 -6.84 -5.89
C LYS A 36 -12.65 -7.14 -4.72
N ASP A 37 -12.12 -7.54 -3.56
CA ASP A 37 -12.92 -7.76 -2.35
C ASP A 37 -13.56 -6.44 -1.88
N PRO A 38 -14.84 -6.42 -1.49
CA PRO A 38 -15.56 -5.21 -1.09
C PRO A 38 -14.96 -4.51 0.15
N ARG A 39 -14.06 -5.17 0.89
CA ARG A 39 -13.30 -4.53 1.97
C ARG A 39 -12.25 -3.55 1.47
N PHE A 40 -11.89 -3.58 0.18
CA PHE A 40 -11.01 -2.60 -0.44
C PHE A 40 -11.80 -1.43 -0.99
N GLU A 41 -11.39 -0.21 -0.62
CA GLU A 41 -11.93 1.01 -1.21
C GLU A 41 -11.11 1.39 -2.46
N ARG A 42 -11.81 1.68 -3.55
CA ARG A 42 -11.17 2.01 -4.82
C ARG A 42 -10.93 3.51 -4.94
N LEU A 43 -9.68 3.90 -5.22
CA LEU A 43 -9.28 5.28 -5.41
C LEU A 43 -9.11 5.61 -6.90
N PRO A 44 -9.93 6.53 -7.45
CA PRO A 44 -9.83 6.89 -8.84
C PRO A 44 -8.52 7.63 -9.14
N CYS A 45 -7.94 7.36 -10.31
CA CYS A 45 -6.72 8.00 -10.79
C CYS A 45 -7.02 8.99 -11.92
N ALA A 46 -6.45 10.19 -11.83
CA ALA A 46 -6.59 11.24 -12.85
C ALA A 46 -5.26 11.47 -13.61
N HIS A 47 -4.64 10.39 -14.10
CA HIS A 47 -3.40 10.46 -14.87
C HIS A 47 -3.44 9.47 -16.03
N LYS A 48 -2.62 9.72 -17.06
CA LYS A 48 -2.42 8.77 -18.16
C LYS A 48 -1.45 7.68 -17.74
N GLY A 49 -1.57 6.50 -18.36
CA GLY A 49 -0.73 5.35 -18.06
C GLY A 49 -1.09 4.65 -16.75
N THR A 50 -0.37 3.56 -16.45
CA THR A 50 -0.68 2.69 -15.30
C THR A 50 0.51 2.50 -14.38
N TYR A 51 1.55 3.34 -14.46
CA TYR A 51 2.73 3.17 -13.61
C TYR A 51 2.39 3.54 -12.17
N ALA A 52 2.23 2.53 -11.31
CA ALA A 52 1.66 2.72 -9.98
C ALA A 52 2.56 3.51 -9.03
N ASP A 53 3.88 3.33 -9.12
CA ASP A 53 4.83 3.97 -8.21
C ASP A 53 4.72 5.50 -8.22
N ASP A 54 4.63 6.10 -9.41
CA ASP A 54 4.51 7.55 -9.56
C ASP A 54 3.17 8.06 -9.05
N CYS A 55 2.08 7.33 -9.32
CA CYS A 55 0.76 7.65 -8.79
C CYS A 55 0.74 7.63 -7.26
N LEU A 56 1.29 6.57 -6.65
CA LEU A 56 1.34 6.42 -5.20
C LEU A 56 2.20 7.51 -4.57
N VAL A 57 3.38 7.78 -5.12
CA VAL A 57 4.28 8.85 -4.65
C VAL A 57 3.61 10.22 -4.75
N GLN A 58 2.99 10.55 -5.87
CA GLN A 58 2.29 11.82 -6.04
C GLN A 58 1.15 11.97 -5.03
N ARG A 59 0.33 10.91 -4.87
CA ARG A 59 -0.83 10.92 -3.96
C ARG A 59 -0.42 11.12 -2.51
N VAL A 60 0.58 10.38 -2.01
CA VAL A 60 1.03 10.51 -0.61
C VAL A 60 1.83 11.80 -0.37
N THR A 61 2.39 12.40 -1.43
CA THR A 61 3.00 13.73 -1.35
C THR A 61 1.94 14.80 -1.17
N GLN A 62 0.85 14.73 -1.95
CA GLN A 62 -0.25 15.70 -1.89
C GLN A 62 -1.10 15.54 -0.63
N HIS A 63 -1.37 14.30 -0.24
CA HIS A 63 -2.25 13.95 0.87
C HIS A 63 -1.51 13.03 1.84
N LYS A 64 -1.05 13.59 2.96
CA LYS A 64 -0.28 12.86 4.00
C LYS A 64 -1.18 12.10 4.99
N CYS A 65 -2.32 11.60 4.51
CA CYS A 65 -3.31 10.86 5.29
C CYS A 65 -3.33 9.36 4.95
N TYR A 66 -2.28 8.85 4.32
CA TYR A 66 -2.17 7.45 3.90
C TYR A 66 -0.95 6.78 4.53
N ILE A 67 -1.11 5.49 4.82
CA ILE A 67 0.00 4.56 5.05
C ILE A 67 0.27 3.85 3.73
N LEU A 68 1.51 3.90 3.24
CA LEU A 68 1.85 3.22 2.00
C LEU A 68 2.27 1.77 2.27
N ALA A 69 1.50 0.81 1.78
CA ALA A 69 1.84 -0.61 1.89
C ALA A 69 2.65 -1.08 0.67
N THR A 70 3.95 -1.36 0.85
CA THR A 70 4.81 -1.87 -0.24
C THR A 70 5.99 -2.68 0.28
N VAL A 71 6.43 -3.67 -0.51
CA VAL A 71 7.69 -4.41 -0.31
C VAL A 71 8.78 -4.00 -1.30
N ASP A 72 8.46 -3.13 -2.27
CA ASP A 72 9.42 -2.67 -3.28
C ASP A 72 10.49 -1.76 -2.65
N ARG A 73 11.77 -2.05 -2.93
CA ARG A 73 12.90 -1.35 -2.31
C ARG A 73 13.07 0.07 -2.83
N ASP A 74 12.81 0.31 -4.11
CA ASP A 74 12.99 1.60 -4.74
C ASP A 74 11.82 2.53 -4.41
N LEU A 75 10.58 2.02 -4.40
CA LEU A 75 9.42 2.77 -3.93
C LEU A 75 9.58 3.17 -2.45
N LYS A 76 10.05 2.27 -1.59
CA LYS A 76 10.42 2.60 -0.20
C LYS A 76 11.44 3.73 -0.13
N ARG A 77 12.52 3.66 -0.93
CA ARG A 77 13.55 4.70 -0.97
C ARG A 77 12.98 6.06 -1.37
N ARG A 78 12.05 6.10 -2.32
CA ARG A 78 11.35 7.32 -2.75
C ARG A 78 10.47 7.88 -1.64
N VAL A 79 9.66 7.04 -0.99
CA VAL A 79 8.66 7.46 0.00
C VAL A 79 9.30 7.88 1.33
N ARG A 80 10.45 7.30 1.70
CA ARG A 80 11.23 7.75 2.87
C ARG A 80 11.64 9.21 2.80
N LYS A 81 11.78 9.78 1.61
CA LYS A 81 12.09 11.21 1.41
C LYS A 81 10.89 12.12 1.74
N ILE A 82 9.67 11.58 1.78
CA ILE A 82 8.45 12.33 2.07
C ILE A 82 8.19 12.27 3.58
N PRO A 83 8.20 13.40 4.31
CA PRO A 83 7.94 13.40 5.75
C PRO A 83 6.44 13.21 6.04
N GLY A 84 6.14 12.44 7.08
CA GLY A 84 4.78 12.20 7.56
C GLY A 84 4.02 11.07 6.83
N VAL A 85 4.72 10.25 6.03
CA VAL A 85 4.13 9.08 5.36
C VAL A 85 4.75 7.80 5.94
N PRO A 86 3.97 7.04 6.73
CA PRO A 86 4.39 5.72 7.21
C PRO A 86 4.41 4.69 6.08
N ILE A 87 5.26 3.67 6.21
CA ILE A 87 5.36 2.59 5.23
C ILE A 87 5.08 1.26 5.91
N MET A 88 4.09 0.52 5.42
CA MET A 88 3.79 -0.84 5.85
C MET A 88 4.40 -1.86 4.89
N TYR A 89 4.96 -2.95 5.41
CA TYR A 89 5.56 -4.01 4.61
C TYR A 89 5.43 -5.37 5.26
N ILE A 90 5.58 -6.44 4.47
CA ILE A 90 5.56 -7.82 4.98
C ILE A 90 7.00 -8.26 5.25
N SER A 91 7.25 -8.81 6.44
CA SER A 91 8.48 -9.49 6.82
C SER A 91 8.17 -10.53 7.90
N ASN A 92 8.85 -11.68 7.87
CA ASN A 92 8.66 -12.77 8.84
C ASN A 92 7.19 -13.17 9.02
N HIS A 93 6.45 -13.31 7.91
CA HIS A 93 5.01 -13.62 7.88
C HIS A 93 4.10 -12.62 8.62
N ARG A 94 4.59 -11.42 8.93
CA ARG A 94 3.84 -10.37 9.64
C ARG A 94 3.91 -9.04 8.89
N TYR A 95 2.90 -8.23 9.09
CA TYR A 95 2.95 -6.83 8.68
C TYR A 95 3.80 -6.06 9.70
N ASN A 96 4.75 -5.27 9.22
CA ASN A 96 5.53 -4.33 10.00
C ASN A 96 5.30 -2.94 9.43
N ILE A 97 5.49 -1.92 10.26
CA ILE A 97 5.40 -0.53 9.85
C ILE A 97 6.74 0.17 10.13
N GLU A 98 7.05 1.20 9.37
CA GLU A 98 8.15 2.12 9.66
C GLU A 98 7.62 3.57 9.62
N ARG A 99 8.29 4.45 10.37
CA ARG A 99 8.01 5.90 10.41
C ARG A 99 6.61 6.27 10.92
N MET A 100 6.07 5.44 11.80
CA MET A 100 4.91 5.76 12.64
C MET A 100 5.42 6.11 14.05
N PRO A 101 4.99 7.24 14.66
CA PRO A 101 5.46 7.63 16.01
C PRO A 101 5.13 6.60 17.09
N ASP A 102 3.93 5.99 17.01
CA ASP A 102 3.44 4.96 17.94
C ASP A 102 3.59 3.55 17.35
N ASP A 103 4.76 3.24 16.79
CA ASP A 103 5.04 1.91 16.24
C ASP A 103 5.23 0.89 17.36
N TYR A 104 4.15 0.18 17.70
CA TYR A 104 4.18 -0.93 18.65
C TYR A 104 4.78 -2.22 18.03
N GLY A 105 5.00 -2.25 16.72
CA GLY A 105 5.33 -3.46 15.97
C GLY A 105 4.21 -4.51 15.99
N ALA A 106 4.32 -5.53 15.14
CA ALA A 106 3.44 -6.70 15.27
C ALA A 106 3.83 -7.49 16.54
N PRO A 107 2.87 -7.93 17.37
CA PRO A 107 3.14 -8.62 18.63
C PRO A 107 4.00 -9.87 18.38
N ARG A 108 5.02 -10.08 19.22
CA ARG A 108 5.86 -11.27 19.23
C ARG A 108 5.14 -12.41 19.95
N PHE A 109 4.22 -13.08 19.26
CA PHE A 109 3.85 -14.45 19.62
C PHE A 109 4.97 -15.41 19.22
#